data_AF-A0A068YPI6-F1
#
_entry.id   AF-A0A068YPI6-F1
#
_cell.length_a   1.000
_cell.length_b   1.000
_cell.length_c   1.000
_cell.angle_alpha   90.00
_cell.angle_beta   90.00
_cell.angle_gamma   90.00
#
_symmetry.space_group_name_H-M   'P 1'
#
loop_
_entity.id
_entity.type
_entity.pdbx_description
1 polymer ?
#
loop_
_entity_poly.entity_id
_entity_poly.type
_entity_poly.pdbx_seq_one_letter_code
_entity_poly.pdbx_strand_id
1 'polypeptide(L)'
;MTFMTQKKTHPDRQESRLQALAQAKAKAMNQAMAQSVLSPEFSASVVVTAYAKSSSLDQISVMEQLQAQHASLATGNLAQAENMLMSQAVALQTVFTSLAARAVSLSSAEQMQGMLGLALRAQSGSRATLQALGELKNPRHATFVKQANIAHGPQQVNNGAEPTRTMEEIEVSTNKLSGAHHELLEDTRAPGQAIAGHPGVAAVEKVHRAKVRRG
;
A
#
# COMPACT_ATOMS: atom_id res chain seq x y z
N MET A 1 47.48 47.39 -61.90
CA MET A 1 46.58 46.23 -61.80
C MET A 1 46.63 45.72 -60.37
N THR A 2 45.70 46.16 -59.52
CA THR A 2 45.57 45.63 -58.15
C THR A 2 44.09 45.61 -57.79
N PHE A 3 43.48 44.44 -57.86
CA PHE A 3 42.09 44.24 -57.43
C PHE A 3 42.10 43.97 -55.92
N MET A 4 41.50 44.88 -55.14
CA MET A 4 41.18 44.65 -53.73
C MET A 4 39.89 43.83 -53.64
N THR A 5 40.00 42.58 -53.22
CA THR A 5 38.87 41.69 -52.92
C THR A 5 38.30 42.04 -51.55
N GLN A 6 37.14 42.72 -51.52
CA GLN A 6 36.37 42.87 -50.29
C GLN A 6 35.72 41.53 -49.93
N LYS A 7 36.07 41.00 -48.75
CA LYS A 7 35.37 39.88 -48.09
C LYS A 7 33.97 40.35 -47.68
N LYS A 8 32.97 40.12 -48.53
CA LYS A 8 31.55 40.18 -48.12
C LYS A 8 31.27 39.01 -47.19
N THR A 9 31.29 39.25 -45.88
CA THR A 9 30.71 38.31 -44.91
C THR A 9 29.21 38.30 -45.12
N HIS A 10 28.67 37.16 -45.58
CA HIS A 10 27.24 36.97 -45.83
C HIS A 10 26.41 37.11 -44.52
N PRO A 11 25.51 38.11 -44.40
CA PRO A 11 24.67 38.32 -43.21
C PRO A 11 23.70 37.14 -42.96
N ASP A 12 23.28 36.47 -44.03
CA ASP A 12 22.32 35.35 -44.04
C ASP A 12 22.77 34.13 -43.22
N ARG A 13 24.09 33.88 -43.17
CA ARG A 13 24.67 32.77 -42.38
C ARG A 13 24.72 33.10 -40.88
N GLN A 14 24.79 34.38 -40.51
CA GLN A 14 24.73 34.81 -39.11
C GLN A 14 23.29 34.78 -38.60
N GLU A 15 22.32 35.26 -39.40
CA GLU A 15 20.89 35.19 -39.06
C GLU A 15 20.38 33.75 -38.93
N SER A 16 20.77 32.86 -39.85
CA SER A 16 20.45 31.42 -39.77
C SER A 16 21.00 30.76 -38.48
N ARG A 17 22.19 31.16 -38.04
CA ARG A 17 22.79 30.67 -36.77
C ARG A 17 22.06 31.19 -35.55
N LEU A 18 21.66 32.46 -35.56
CA LEU A 18 20.88 33.07 -34.47
C LEU A 18 19.49 32.42 -34.36
N GLN A 19 18.83 32.13 -35.48
CA GLN A 19 17.57 31.39 -35.50
C GLN A 19 17.73 29.96 -34.99
N ALA A 20 18.78 29.23 -35.40
CA ALA A 20 19.04 27.89 -34.90
C ALA A 20 19.29 27.86 -33.38
N LEU A 21 20.01 28.85 -32.84
CA LEU A 21 20.21 29.01 -31.39
C LEU A 21 18.90 29.35 -30.66
N ALA A 22 18.07 30.21 -31.23
CA ALA A 22 16.76 30.53 -30.67
C ALA A 22 15.82 29.31 -30.64
N GLN A 23 15.79 28.53 -31.72
CA GLN A 23 15.03 27.28 -31.80
C GLN A 23 15.55 26.22 -30.83
N ALA A 24 16.87 26.08 -30.69
CA ALA A 24 17.47 25.17 -29.71
C ALA A 24 17.11 25.57 -28.28
N LYS A 25 17.14 26.88 -27.95
CA LYS A 25 16.70 27.39 -26.65
C LYS A 25 15.22 27.14 -26.38
N ALA A 26 14.36 27.37 -27.37
CA ALA A 26 12.93 27.09 -27.28
C ALA A 26 12.65 25.59 -27.08
N LYS A 27 13.36 24.72 -27.81
CA LYS A 27 13.26 23.26 -27.64
C LYS A 27 13.71 22.82 -26.24
N ALA A 28 14.83 23.36 -25.74
CA ALA A 28 15.31 23.07 -24.39
C ALA A 28 14.31 23.52 -23.33
N MET A 29 13.71 24.69 -23.49
CA MET A 29 12.66 25.20 -22.60
C MET A 29 11.41 24.31 -22.62
N ASN A 30 10.95 23.89 -23.79
CA ASN A 30 9.81 22.96 -23.91
C ASN A 30 10.12 21.59 -23.28
N GLN A 31 11.34 21.08 -23.43
CA GLN A 31 11.76 19.84 -22.78
C GLN A 31 11.80 19.99 -21.26
N ALA A 32 12.33 21.09 -20.74
CA ALA A 32 12.33 21.37 -19.31
C ALA A 32 10.91 21.47 -18.75
N MET A 33 10.00 22.16 -19.46
CA MET A 33 8.60 22.25 -19.06
C MET A 33 7.91 20.88 -19.09
N ALA A 34 8.14 20.06 -20.13
CA ALA A 34 7.59 18.70 -20.21
C ALA A 34 8.10 17.81 -19.07
N GLN A 35 9.40 17.89 -18.73
CA GLN A 35 9.95 17.17 -17.58
C GLN A 35 9.31 17.59 -16.26
N SER A 36 9.09 18.90 -16.07
CA SER A 36 8.42 19.41 -14.87
C SER A 36 6.97 18.95 -14.75
N VAL A 37 6.19 18.99 -15.84
CA VAL A 37 4.78 18.57 -15.83
C VAL A 37 4.65 17.05 -15.61
N LEU A 38 5.57 16.25 -16.14
CA LEU A 38 5.59 14.80 -15.96
C LEU A 38 6.24 14.35 -14.65
N SER A 39 6.71 15.29 -13.82
CA SER A 39 7.32 14.96 -12.55
C SER A 39 6.28 14.43 -11.56
N PRO A 40 6.64 13.44 -10.71
CA PRO A 40 5.74 12.94 -9.67
C PRO A 40 5.34 14.05 -8.68
N GLU A 41 6.21 15.03 -8.45
CA GLU A 41 5.95 16.16 -7.56
C GLU A 41 4.87 17.09 -8.12
N PHE A 42 4.88 17.35 -9.43
CA PHE A 42 3.81 18.13 -10.05
C PHE A 42 2.45 17.43 -9.87
N SER A 43 2.38 16.15 -10.19
CA SER A 43 1.14 15.36 -10.07
C SER A 43 0.64 15.31 -8.62
N ALA A 44 1.54 15.05 -7.66
CA ALA A 44 1.20 15.05 -6.24
C ALA A 44 0.77 16.44 -5.74
N SER A 45 1.43 17.52 -6.19
CA SER A 45 1.09 18.88 -5.78
C SER A 45 -0.33 19.28 -6.16
N VAL A 46 -0.80 18.89 -7.35
CA VAL A 46 -2.17 19.16 -7.82
C VAL A 46 -3.20 18.50 -6.89
N VAL A 47 -2.93 17.26 -6.47
CA VAL A 47 -3.84 16.53 -5.57
C VAL A 47 -3.79 17.12 -4.16
N VAL A 48 -2.60 17.40 -3.63
CA VAL A 48 -2.43 17.96 -2.29
C VAL A 48 -3.15 19.30 -2.17
N THR A 49 -2.96 20.21 -3.12
CA THR A 49 -3.62 21.52 -3.09
C THR A 49 -5.14 21.40 -3.22
N ALA A 50 -5.65 20.49 -4.05
CA ALA A 50 -7.09 20.23 -4.19
C ALA A 50 -7.73 19.76 -2.87
N TYR A 51 -7.05 18.90 -2.10
CA TYR A 51 -7.60 18.33 -0.86
C TYR A 51 -7.30 19.15 0.40
N ALA A 52 -6.23 19.95 0.43
CA ALA A 52 -5.81 20.66 1.63
C ALA A 52 -6.79 21.77 2.07
N LYS A 53 -7.73 22.19 1.21
CA LYS A 53 -8.76 23.22 1.48
C LYS A 53 -8.20 24.53 2.06
N SER A 54 -6.91 24.81 1.87
CA SER A 54 -6.27 26.04 2.31
C SER A 54 -6.17 26.99 1.12
N SER A 55 -6.75 28.17 1.25
CA SER A 55 -6.70 29.22 0.23
C SER A 55 -5.30 29.85 0.06
N SER A 56 -4.35 29.55 0.95
CA SER A 56 -3.00 30.13 0.95
C SER A 56 -1.89 29.17 0.51
N LEU A 57 -2.20 27.92 0.15
CA LEU A 57 -1.20 26.96 -0.29
C LEU A 57 -0.84 27.22 -1.76
N ASP A 58 0.37 27.72 -1.98
CA ASP A 58 0.96 27.83 -3.30
C ASP A 58 1.44 26.45 -3.79
N GLN A 59 1.07 26.11 -5.02
CA GLN A 59 1.40 24.81 -5.63
C GLN A 59 2.91 24.64 -5.82
N ILE A 60 3.63 25.70 -6.15
CA ILE A 60 5.09 25.65 -6.34
C ILE A 60 5.76 25.33 -5.01
N SER A 61 5.34 25.98 -3.93
CA SER A 61 5.81 25.68 -2.57
C SER A 61 5.57 24.21 -2.16
N VAL A 62 4.44 23.61 -2.55
CA VAL A 62 4.17 22.18 -2.33
C VAL A 62 5.12 21.30 -3.14
N MET A 63 5.37 21.64 -4.41
CA MET A 63 6.32 20.91 -5.25
C MET A 63 7.74 20.93 -4.68
N GLU A 64 8.22 22.10 -4.22
CA GLU A 64 9.56 22.23 -3.63
C GLU A 64 9.71 21.36 -2.36
N GLN A 65 8.67 21.32 -1.52
CA GLN A 65 8.68 20.44 -0.35
C GLN A 65 8.70 18.96 -0.73
N LEU A 66 7.91 18.54 -1.73
CA LEU A 66 7.92 17.16 -2.22
C LEU A 66 9.29 16.77 -2.78
N GLN A 67 9.94 17.65 -3.53
CA GLN A 67 11.31 17.43 -4.02
C GLN A 67 12.31 17.27 -2.87
N ALA A 68 12.21 18.10 -1.83
CA ALA A 68 13.05 17.98 -0.64
C ALA A 68 12.82 16.66 0.11
N GLN A 69 11.57 16.19 0.18
CA GLN A 69 11.24 14.89 0.77
C GLN A 69 11.85 13.75 -0.04
N HIS A 70 11.74 13.78 -1.36
CA HIS A 70 12.36 12.79 -2.24
C HIS A 70 13.89 12.78 -2.11
N ALA A 71 14.52 13.95 -2.07
CA ALA A 71 15.96 14.06 -1.86
C ALA A 71 16.39 13.46 -0.51
N SER A 72 15.62 13.72 0.57
CA SER A 72 15.86 13.09 1.88
C SER A 72 15.74 11.57 1.81
N LEU A 73 14.70 11.05 1.15
CA LEU A 73 14.51 9.60 0.97
C LEU A 73 15.64 8.97 0.16
N ALA A 74 16.15 9.65 -0.86
CA ALA A 74 17.28 9.16 -1.67
C ALA A 74 18.58 9.00 -0.85
N THR A 75 18.72 9.72 0.27
CA THR A 75 19.84 9.56 1.22
C THR A 75 19.59 8.49 2.29
N GLY A 76 18.46 7.78 2.23
CA GLY A 76 18.07 6.76 3.19
C GLY A 76 17.44 7.32 4.48
N ASN A 77 17.17 8.62 4.56
CA ASN A 77 16.51 9.21 5.71
C ASN A 77 14.99 8.99 5.64
N LEU A 78 14.51 8.03 6.45
CA LEU A 78 13.10 7.64 6.54
C LEU A 78 12.30 8.42 7.59
N ALA A 79 12.92 9.34 8.33
CA ALA A 79 12.30 9.98 9.50
C ALA A 79 10.94 10.64 9.19
N GLN A 80 10.79 11.25 8.02
CA GLN A 80 9.50 11.84 7.63
C GLN A 80 8.41 10.77 7.43
N ALA A 81 8.73 9.66 6.75
CA ALA A 81 7.80 8.57 6.55
C ALA A 81 7.46 7.88 7.90
N GLU A 82 8.44 7.71 8.78
CA GLU A 82 8.23 7.18 10.13
C GLU A 82 7.27 8.05 10.95
N ASN A 83 7.52 9.37 10.96
CA ASN A 83 6.67 10.33 11.66
C ASN A 83 5.25 10.39 11.08
N MET A 84 5.13 10.30 9.74
CA MET A 84 3.84 10.26 9.06
C MET A 84 3.04 9.02 9.48
N LEU A 85 3.64 7.82 9.42
CA LEU A 85 2.97 6.58 9.81
C LEU A 85 2.60 6.58 11.30
N MET A 86 3.49 7.06 12.17
CA MET A 86 3.19 7.20 13.60
C MET A 86 1.98 8.14 13.83
N SER A 87 1.97 9.29 13.16
CA SER A 87 0.86 10.26 13.26
C SER A 87 -0.46 9.68 12.77
N GLN A 88 -0.45 8.95 11.65
CA GLN A 88 -1.63 8.26 11.12
C GLN A 88 -2.14 7.17 12.07
N ALA A 89 -1.23 6.39 12.67
CA ALA A 89 -1.60 5.36 13.64
C ALA A 89 -2.29 5.96 14.88
N VAL A 90 -1.78 7.07 15.39
CA VAL A 90 -2.38 7.82 16.51
C VAL A 90 -3.74 8.40 16.14
N ALA A 91 -3.88 8.97 14.94
CA ALA A 91 -5.15 9.49 14.46
C ALA A 91 -6.23 8.39 14.36
N LEU A 92 -5.88 7.23 13.78
CA LEU A 92 -6.79 6.08 13.69
C LEU A 92 -7.15 5.52 15.07
N GLN A 93 -6.20 5.45 15.99
CA GLN A 93 -6.47 5.06 17.37
C GLN A 93 -7.44 6.05 18.05
N THR A 94 -7.29 7.34 17.80
CA THR A 94 -8.19 8.39 18.32
C THR A 94 -9.61 8.25 17.74
N VAL A 95 -9.72 7.91 16.46
CA VAL A 95 -11.03 7.60 15.84
C VAL A 95 -11.65 6.38 16.49
N PHE A 96 -10.89 5.30 16.71
CA PHE A 96 -11.38 4.12 17.42
C PHE A 96 -11.89 4.47 18.82
N THR A 97 -11.10 5.16 19.64
CA THR A 97 -11.49 5.48 21.01
C THR A 97 -12.74 6.37 21.06
N SER A 98 -12.82 7.36 20.18
CA SER A 98 -13.98 8.25 20.07
C SER A 98 -15.25 7.50 19.66
N LEU A 99 -15.17 6.66 18.61
CA LEU A 99 -16.32 5.88 18.14
C LEU A 99 -16.76 4.81 19.15
N ALA A 100 -15.81 4.10 19.77
CA ALA A 100 -16.11 3.10 20.78
C ALA A 100 -16.78 3.72 22.02
N ALA A 101 -16.28 4.86 22.50
CA ALA A 101 -16.88 5.56 23.63
C ALA A 101 -18.31 6.04 23.31
N ARG A 102 -18.53 6.58 22.10
CA ARG A 102 -19.85 7.00 21.65
C ARG A 102 -20.81 5.83 21.49
N ALA A 103 -20.34 4.68 21.02
CA ALA A 103 -21.18 3.52 20.77
C ALA A 103 -21.86 3.00 22.05
N VAL A 104 -21.19 3.05 23.20
CA VAL A 104 -21.75 2.64 24.50
C VAL A 104 -22.96 3.50 24.92
N SER A 105 -23.02 4.74 24.46
CA SER A 105 -24.14 5.65 24.75
C SER A 105 -25.36 5.46 23.83
N LEU A 106 -25.28 4.58 22.83
CA LEU A 106 -26.38 4.35 21.88
C LEU A 106 -27.37 3.32 22.40
N SER A 107 -28.66 3.65 22.35
CA SER A 107 -29.75 2.75 22.75
C SER A 107 -30.15 1.77 21.65
N SER A 108 -29.88 2.10 20.38
CA SER A 108 -30.18 1.22 19.24
C SER A 108 -29.04 0.25 18.99
N ALA A 109 -29.33 -1.05 19.04
CA ALA A 109 -28.37 -2.11 18.76
C ALA A 109 -27.80 -2.01 17.33
N GLU A 110 -28.62 -1.61 16.36
CA GLU A 110 -28.20 -1.43 14.96
C GLU A 110 -27.17 -0.29 14.82
N GLN A 111 -27.46 0.86 15.44
CA GLN A 111 -26.55 2.00 15.42
C GLN A 111 -25.25 1.69 16.18
N MET A 112 -25.35 0.96 17.30
CA MET A 112 -24.20 0.49 18.06
C MET A 112 -23.33 -0.45 17.23
N GLN A 113 -23.92 -1.44 16.53
CA GLN A 113 -23.19 -2.33 15.64
C GLN A 113 -22.50 -1.58 14.50
N GLY A 114 -23.18 -0.63 13.87
CA GLY A 114 -22.59 0.21 12.82
C GLY A 114 -21.39 1.02 13.32
N MET A 115 -21.54 1.68 14.48
CA MET A 115 -20.48 2.50 15.06
C MET A 115 -19.30 1.67 15.58
N LEU A 116 -19.56 0.56 16.28
CA LEU A 116 -18.51 -0.38 16.70
C LEU A 116 -17.81 -1.01 15.50
N GLY A 117 -18.53 -1.31 14.41
CA GLY A 117 -17.93 -1.80 13.17
C GLY A 117 -16.92 -0.81 12.58
N LEU A 118 -17.26 0.48 12.54
CA LEU A 118 -16.32 1.53 12.13
C LEU A 118 -15.15 1.68 13.10
N ALA A 119 -15.41 1.60 14.42
CA ALA A 119 -14.37 1.66 15.44
C ALA A 119 -13.35 0.53 15.26
N LEU A 120 -13.81 -0.72 15.12
CA LEU A 120 -12.93 -1.89 14.95
C LEU A 120 -12.14 -1.83 13.63
N ARG A 121 -12.70 -1.24 12.57
CA ARG A 121 -11.94 -0.94 11.34
C ARG A 121 -10.85 0.13 11.56
N ALA A 122 -11.12 1.16 12.35
CA ALA A 122 -10.10 2.15 12.70
C ALA A 122 -8.98 1.51 13.56
N GLN A 123 -9.33 0.64 14.50
CA GLN A 123 -8.36 -0.12 15.31
C GLN A 123 -7.49 -1.04 14.44
N SER A 124 -8.09 -1.80 13.52
CA SER A 124 -7.34 -2.67 12.62
C SER A 124 -6.41 -1.86 11.69
N GLY A 125 -6.88 -0.69 11.21
CA GLY A 125 -6.07 0.26 10.47
C GLY A 125 -4.86 0.76 11.27
N SER A 126 -5.06 1.20 12.53
CA SER A 126 -3.96 1.67 13.39
C SER A 126 -2.88 0.59 13.58
N ARG A 127 -3.30 -0.66 13.84
CA ARG A 127 -2.37 -1.81 13.95
C ARG A 127 -1.62 -2.06 12.64
N ALA A 128 -2.30 -2.01 11.49
CA ALA A 128 -1.68 -2.19 10.19
C ALA A 128 -0.64 -1.09 9.89
N THR A 129 -0.93 0.16 10.25
CA THR A 129 0.02 1.28 10.11
C THR A 129 1.26 1.09 11.00
N LEU A 130 1.09 0.62 12.24
CA LEU A 130 2.23 0.31 13.13
C LEU A 130 3.04 -0.88 12.63
N GLN A 131 2.40 -1.89 12.04
CA GLN A 131 3.10 -2.98 11.37
C GLN A 131 3.91 -2.47 10.18
N ALA A 132 3.33 -1.62 9.33
CA ALA A 132 4.04 -1.00 8.21
C ALA A 132 5.24 -0.16 8.69
N LEU A 133 5.12 0.55 9.81
CA LEU A 133 6.24 1.26 10.43
C LEU A 133 7.34 0.28 10.90
N GLY A 134 6.96 -0.84 11.52
CA GLY A 134 7.90 -1.88 11.92
C GLY A 134 8.63 -2.51 10.73
N GLU A 135 7.91 -2.80 9.65
CA GLU A 135 8.46 -3.31 8.39
C GLU A 135 9.35 -2.28 7.68
N LEU A 136 9.03 -0.99 7.78
CA LEU A 136 9.86 0.09 7.25
C LEU A 136 11.21 0.18 7.98
N LYS A 137 11.21 0.03 9.32
CA LYS A 137 12.44 0.07 10.13
C LYS A 137 13.29 -1.18 9.96
N ASN A 138 12.64 -2.33 9.85
CA ASN A 138 13.29 -3.64 9.76
C ASN A 138 12.66 -4.42 8.60
N PRO A 139 13.08 -4.15 7.35
CA PRO A 139 12.54 -4.86 6.21
C PRO A 139 12.84 -6.35 6.37
N ARG A 140 11.79 -7.17 6.32
CA ARG A 140 11.95 -8.63 6.36
C ARG A 140 12.76 -9.02 5.13
N HIS A 141 14.00 -9.45 5.32
CA HIS A 141 14.76 -10.07 4.24
C HIS A 141 14.03 -11.34 3.84
N ALA A 142 13.40 -11.31 2.66
CA ALA A 142 12.94 -12.53 2.04
C ALA A 142 14.18 -13.38 1.75
N THR A 143 14.43 -14.38 2.59
CA THR A 143 15.43 -15.39 2.31
C THR A 143 14.93 -16.17 1.11
N PHE A 144 15.34 -15.75 -0.09
CA PHE A 144 15.16 -16.53 -1.29
C PHE A 144 16.07 -17.76 -1.14
N VAL A 145 15.55 -18.80 -0.49
CA VAL A 145 16.18 -20.12 -0.49
C VAL A 145 16.05 -20.61 -1.92
N LYS A 146 17.06 -20.33 -2.72
CA LYS A 146 17.25 -20.91 -4.04
C LYS A 146 17.35 -22.41 -3.79
N GLN A 147 16.26 -23.15 -4.00
CA GLN A 147 16.30 -24.61 -3.93
C GLN A 147 17.43 -25.06 -4.87
N ALA A 148 18.52 -25.54 -4.29
CA ALA A 148 19.55 -26.23 -5.04
C ALA A 148 18.93 -27.58 -5.41
N ASN A 149 18.54 -27.74 -6.68
CA ASN A 149 18.32 -29.08 -7.24
C ASN A 149 19.67 -29.79 -7.25
N ILE A 150 20.05 -30.35 -6.11
CA ILE A 150 21.25 -31.17 -5.97
C ILE A 150 20.88 -32.55 -6.53
N ALA A 151 21.16 -32.75 -7.82
CA ALA A 151 21.14 -34.08 -8.40
C ALA A 151 22.36 -34.85 -7.87
N HIS A 152 22.18 -35.70 -6.87
CA HIS A 152 23.23 -36.58 -6.32
C HIS A 152 23.46 -37.85 -7.17
N GLY A 153 23.34 -37.75 -8.49
CA GLY A 153 23.57 -38.89 -9.35
C GLY A 153 23.69 -38.50 -10.82
N PRO A 154 24.28 -39.39 -11.65
CA PRO A 154 24.37 -39.15 -13.09
C PRO A 154 22.96 -39.05 -13.68
N GLN A 155 22.54 -37.84 -14.04
CA GLN A 155 21.35 -37.63 -14.86
C GLN A 155 21.66 -38.15 -16.26
N GLN A 156 21.12 -39.32 -16.59
CA GLN A 156 21.11 -39.78 -17.97
C GLN A 156 20.01 -39.04 -18.72
N VAL A 157 20.43 -38.10 -19.58
CA VAL A 157 19.57 -37.55 -20.63
C VAL A 157 19.58 -38.53 -21.81
N ASN A 158 18.49 -39.28 -21.98
CA ASN A 158 18.29 -40.13 -23.17
C ASN A 158 17.89 -39.23 -24.37
N ASN A 159 18.86 -38.57 -24.99
CA ASN A 159 18.68 -38.00 -26.33
C ASN A 159 19.02 -39.08 -27.37
N GLY A 160 18.14 -40.07 -27.51
CA GLY A 160 18.18 -41.07 -28.56
C GLY A 160 17.21 -40.68 -29.69
N ALA A 161 17.71 -40.67 -30.92
CA ALA A 161 16.96 -40.35 -32.14
C ALA A 161 15.71 -41.25 -32.31
N GLU A 162 14.64 -40.65 -32.82
CA GLU A 162 13.30 -41.25 -32.96
C GLU A 162 13.24 -42.53 -33.80
N PRO A 163 12.18 -43.32 -33.61
CA PRO A 163 11.29 -43.55 -34.74
C PRO A 163 9.82 -43.26 -34.43
N THR A 164 9.22 -42.51 -35.35
CA THR A 164 7.80 -42.31 -35.65
C THR A 164 6.85 -43.32 -35.01
N ARG A 165 5.97 -42.81 -34.14
CA ARG A 165 4.66 -43.42 -33.85
C ARG A 165 3.59 -42.34 -33.85
N THR A 166 2.61 -42.57 -34.70
CA THR A 166 1.39 -41.78 -34.96
C THR A 166 0.43 -41.75 -33.76
N MET A 167 -0.33 -40.65 -33.69
CA MET A 167 -1.51 -40.36 -32.82
C MET A 167 -1.16 -40.08 -31.34
N GLU A 168 -1.71 -39.07 -30.67
CA GLU A 168 -3.04 -38.44 -30.79
C GLU A 168 -2.98 -37.01 -30.20
N GLU A 169 -3.71 -36.08 -30.79
CA GLU A 169 -3.87 -34.71 -30.29
C GLU A 169 -4.62 -34.75 -28.95
N ILE A 170 -3.96 -34.37 -27.85
CA ILE A 170 -4.63 -34.21 -26.56
C ILE A 170 -5.42 -32.90 -26.63
N GLU A 171 -6.67 -33.03 -27.05
CA GLU A 171 -7.67 -31.98 -26.98
C GLU A 171 -7.86 -31.60 -25.49
N VAL A 172 -7.49 -30.38 -25.13
CA VAL A 172 -7.75 -29.84 -23.78
C VAL A 172 -9.25 -29.57 -23.68
N SER A 173 -10.00 -30.60 -23.30
CA SER A 173 -11.43 -30.48 -23.03
C SER A 173 -11.64 -29.53 -21.85
N THR A 174 -12.43 -28.49 -22.12
CA THR A 174 -12.86 -27.51 -21.14
C THR A 174 -13.72 -28.19 -20.08
N ASN A 175 -13.42 -27.88 -18.82
CA ASN A 175 -14.06 -28.42 -17.64
C ASN A 175 -15.57 -28.11 -17.64
N LYS A 176 -16.38 -29.02 -18.19
CA LYS A 176 -17.83 -29.07 -17.99
C LYS A 176 -18.17 -30.23 -17.09
N LEU A 177 -18.00 -30.05 -15.78
CA LEU A 177 -18.75 -30.82 -14.79
C LEU A 177 -19.94 -30.00 -14.33
N SER A 178 -21.03 -30.14 -15.07
CA SER A 178 -22.38 -29.87 -14.60
C SER A 178 -22.83 -31.13 -13.85
N GLY A 179 -23.11 -31.00 -12.55
CA GLY A 179 -23.65 -32.07 -11.72
C GLY A 179 -24.16 -31.49 -10.41
N ALA A 180 -25.44 -31.18 -10.38
CA ALA A 180 -26.14 -30.64 -9.21
C ALA A 180 -26.35 -31.74 -8.16
N HIS A 181 -25.75 -31.60 -6.98
CA HIS A 181 -26.26 -32.23 -5.75
C HIS A 181 -26.03 -31.26 -4.58
N HIS A 182 -27.11 -30.60 -4.18
CA HIS A 182 -27.20 -29.94 -2.88
C HIS A 182 -27.47 -31.02 -1.85
N GLU A 183 -26.43 -31.57 -1.25
CA GLU A 183 -26.55 -32.41 -0.07
C GLU A 183 -25.59 -31.88 0.99
N LEU A 184 -26.15 -31.51 2.14
CA LEU A 184 -25.42 -31.11 3.33
C LEU A 184 -24.48 -32.26 3.73
N LEU A 185 -23.22 -31.96 4.04
CA LEU A 185 -22.33 -32.94 4.66
C LEU A 185 -22.96 -33.40 5.99
N GLU A 186 -23.17 -34.71 6.13
CA GLU A 186 -23.60 -35.32 7.38
C GLU A 186 -22.53 -35.10 8.46
N ASP A 187 -22.93 -34.54 9.61
CA ASP A 187 -22.05 -34.36 10.76
C ASP A 187 -21.74 -35.74 11.38
N THR A 188 -20.51 -36.22 11.17
CA THR A 188 -20.03 -37.52 11.65
C THR A 188 -19.48 -37.49 13.08
N ARG A 189 -19.85 -36.49 13.89
CA ARG A 189 -19.41 -36.39 15.28
C ARG A 189 -20.31 -37.20 16.21
N ALA A 190 -19.69 -38.10 16.98
CA ALA A 190 -20.35 -38.81 18.08
C ALA A 190 -20.81 -37.82 19.17
N PRO A 191 -22.04 -37.96 19.71
CA PRO A 191 -22.50 -37.11 20.81
C PRO A 191 -21.67 -37.36 22.08
N GLY A 192 -21.11 -36.30 22.65
CA GLY A 192 -20.41 -36.37 23.94
C GLY A 192 -21.35 -36.74 25.09
N GLN A 193 -20.88 -37.55 26.03
CA GLN A 193 -21.65 -37.97 27.21
C GLN A 193 -22.11 -36.76 28.05
N ALA A 194 -23.37 -36.83 28.50
CA ALA A 194 -23.92 -35.90 29.47
C ALA A 194 -23.22 -36.07 30.83
N ILE A 195 -22.56 -35.02 31.31
CA ILE A 195 -21.99 -35.00 32.66
C ILE A 195 -23.11 -34.62 33.63
N ALA A 196 -23.57 -35.60 34.40
CA ALA A 196 -24.41 -35.36 35.56
C ALA A 196 -23.52 -35.11 36.79
N GLY A 197 -23.66 -33.93 37.41
CA GLY A 197 -23.21 -33.73 38.78
C GLY A 197 -22.67 -32.34 39.07
N HIS A 198 -23.53 -31.47 39.61
CA HIS A 198 -23.26 -30.80 40.89
C HIS A 198 -24.60 -30.43 41.55
N PRO A 199 -24.98 -31.07 42.67
CA PRO A 199 -26.04 -30.61 43.54
C PRO A 199 -25.49 -29.63 44.58
N GLY A 200 -26.28 -28.61 44.92
CA GLY A 200 -26.10 -27.81 46.14
C GLY A 200 -25.86 -26.32 45.90
N VAL A 201 -26.95 -25.57 45.76
CA VAL A 201 -26.96 -24.12 45.98
C VAL A 201 -26.64 -23.82 47.45
N ALA A 202 -25.53 -23.14 47.72
CA ALA A 202 -25.25 -22.53 49.01
C ALA A 202 -25.57 -21.03 48.92
N ALA A 203 -26.47 -20.56 49.79
CA ALA A 203 -26.78 -19.15 49.93
C ALA A 203 -25.56 -18.42 50.51
N VAL A 204 -24.99 -17.47 49.75
CA VAL A 204 -23.92 -16.61 50.26
C VAL A 204 -24.55 -15.55 51.18
N GLU A 205 -24.18 -15.62 52.45
CA GLU A 205 -24.63 -14.75 53.52
C GLU A 205 -24.24 -13.27 53.29
N LYS A 206 -24.94 -12.39 54.02
CA LYS A 206 -24.80 -10.93 53.97
C LYS A 206 -23.40 -10.50 54.42
N VAL A 207 -22.59 -10.02 53.48
CA VAL A 207 -21.35 -9.30 53.78
C VAL A 207 -21.67 -8.07 54.64
N HIS A 208 -21.03 -8.04 55.81
CA HIS A 208 -21.04 -6.96 56.79
C HIS A 208 -20.72 -5.60 56.16
N ARG A 209 -21.71 -4.70 56.15
CA ARG A 209 -21.50 -3.28 55.84
C ARG A 209 -20.98 -2.54 57.08
N ALA A 210 -19.88 -1.81 56.91
CA ALA A 210 -19.23 -1.02 57.95
C ALA A 210 -20.18 0.02 58.58
N LYS A 211 -20.14 0.12 59.92
CA LYS A 211 -20.87 1.09 60.72
C LYS A 211 -20.10 2.42 60.72
N VAL A 212 -20.50 3.35 59.86
CA VAL A 212 -20.03 4.74 59.94
C VAL A 212 -20.64 5.39 61.19
N ARG A 213 -19.78 5.80 62.13
CA ARG A 213 -20.17 6.53 63.34
C ARG A 213 -20.33 8.02 62.97
N ARG A 214 -21.51 8.58 63.22
CA ARG A 214 -21.71 10.03 63.31
C ARG A 214 -21.45 10.46 64.76
N GLY A 215 -20.75 11.57 64.95
CA GLY A 215 -20.36 12.15 66.23
C GLY A 215 -18.86 12.26 66.33
#